data_AF-A7S5N7-F1
#
_entry.id   AF-A7S5N7-F1
#
_cell.length_a   1.000
_cell.length_b   1.000
_cell.length_c   1.000
_cell.angle_alpha   90.00
_cell.angle_beta   90.00
_cell.angle_gamma   90.00
#
_symmetry.space_group_name_H-M   'P 1'
#
loop_
_entity.id
_entity.type
_entity.pdbx_description
1 polymer ?
#
loop_
_entity_poly.entity_id
_entity_poly.type
_entity_poly.pdbx_seq_one_letter_code
_entity_poly.pdbx_strand_id
1 'polypeptide(L)'
;MDQGVIRATKAFYRTSVVRMYIDALEKGKPAPNISVLDAMTILTGAWKKVTTETIENCFKKAGICEEAQMNAVHDIKALTEEIESLRQNFPETVTEDVTSEDVVSTDDRLVTSRINKF
;
A
#
# COMPACT_ATOMS: atom_id res chain seq x y z
N MET A 1 -14.76 -8.88 -1.29
CA MET A 1 -13.31 -8.57 -1.27
C MET A 1 -12.84 -8.93 0.12
N ASP A 2 -12.49 -10.21 0.28
CA ASP A 2 -12.46 -10.88 1.58
C ASP A 2 -11.03 -11.26 1.97
N GLN A 3 -10.11 -10.35 1.70
CA GLN A 3 -8.74 -10.43 2.17
C GLN A 3 -8.68 -9.90 3.61
N GLY A 4 -8.02 -10.65 4.50
CA GLY A 4 -8.03 -10.42 5.95
C GLY A 4 -7.65 -9.00 6.35
N VAL A 5 -6.66 -8.44 5.66
CA VAL A 5 -6.18 -7.05 5.84
C VAL A 5 -7.29 -6.03 5.57
N ILE A 6 -8.03 -6.19 4.47
CA ILE A 6 -9.09 -5.26 4.08
C ILE A 6 -10.26 -5.35 5.04
N ARG A 7 -10.62 -6.58 5.46
CA ARG A 7 -11.66 -6.80 6.47
C ARG A 7 -11.29 -6.12 7.80
N ALA A 8 -10.07 -6.32 8.27
CA ALA A 8 -9.57 -5.71 9.50
C ALA A 8 -9.55 -4.17 9.41
N THR A 9 -9.03 -3.63 8.31
CA THR A 9 -8.99 -2.18 8.06
C THR A 9 -10.40 -1.57 8.09
N LYS A 10 -11.37 -2.18 7.39
CA LYS A 10 -12.77 -1.73 7.42
C LYS A 10 -13.38 -1.78 8.82
N ALA A 11 -13.08 -2.83 9.59
CA ALA A 11 -13.57 -2.95 10.96
C ALA A 11 -13.01 -1.83 11.84
N PHE A 12 -11.69 -1.58 11.83
CA PHE A 12 -11.08 -0.51 12.63
C PHE A 12 -11.51 0.90 12.20
N TYR A 13 -11.71 1.12 10.90
CA TYR A 13 -12.27 2.37 10.38
C TYR A 13 -13.66 2.62 10.96
N ARG A 14 -14.56 1.64 10.80
CA ARG A 14 -15.95 1.73 11.26
C ARG A 14 -16.04 1.89 12.78
N THR A 15 -15.20 1.20 13.54
CA THR A 15 -15.14 1.37 15.01
C THR A 15 -14.78 2.82 15.38
N SER A 16 -13.84 3.44 14.67
CA SER A 16 -13.47 4.84 14.90
C SER A 16 -14.63 5.79 14.55
N VAL A 17 -15.30 5.55 13.43
CA VAL A 17 -16.49 6.33 13.02
C VAL A 17 -17.62 6.19 14.05
N VAL A 18 -17.95 4.97 14.50
CA VAL A 18 -18.99 4.75 15.52
C VAL A 18 -18.69 5.52 16.79
N ARG A 19 -17.44 5.53 17.26
CA ARG A 19 -17.04 6.34 18.42
C ARG A 19 -17.29 7.84 18.20
N MET A 20 -16.93 8.37 17.03
CA MET A 20 -17.21 9.79 16.71
C MET A 20 -18.71 10.11 16.74
N TYR A 21 -19.56 9.20 16.26
CA TYR A 21 -21.01 9.36 16.32
C TYR A 21 -21.53 9.34 17.76
N ILE A 22 -21.09 8.39 18.58
CA ILE A 22 -21.47 8.30 20.00
C ILE A 22 -21.03 9.57 20.75
N ASP A 23 -19.79 10.01 20.57
CA ASP A 23 -19.26 11.23 21.19
C ASP A 23 -20.05 12.49 20.79
N ALA A 24 -20.55 12.55 19.54
CA ALA A 24 -21.39 13.65 19.09
C ALA A 24 -22.76 13.63 19.77
N LEU A 25 -23.38 12.45 19.87
CA LEU A 25 -24.66 12.26 20.54
C LEU A 25 -24.59 12.64 22.02
N GLU A 26 -23.57 12.18 22.74
CA GLU A 26 -23.36 12.51 24.16
C GLU A 26 -23.20 14.02 24.39
N LYS A 27 -22.64 14.73 23.41
CA LYS A 27 -22.44 16.20 23.46
C LYS A 27 -23.62 16.99 22.90
N GLY A 28 -24.73 16.34 22.52
CA GLY A 28 -25.89 16.98 21.90
C GLY A 28 -25.57 17.65 20.54
N LYS A 29 -24.53 17.18 19.85
CA LYS A 29 -24.09 17.69 18.55
C LYS A 29 -24.71 16.88 17.41
N PRO A 30 -24.87 17.46 16.21
CA PRO A 30 -25.29 16.70 15.03
C PRO A 30 -24.27 15.62 14.68
N ALA A 31 -24.70 14.65 13.87
CA ALA A 31 -23.84 13.62 13.32
C ALA A 31 -22.58 14.25 12.65
N PRO A 32 -21.38 13.67 12.88
CA PRO A 32 -20.16 14.22 12.30
C PRO A 32 -20.21 14.16 10.77
N ASN A 33 -19.91 15.29 10.13
CA ASN A 33 -19.67 15.34 8.69
C ASN A 33 -18.20 14.96 8.43
N ILE A 34 -17.98 13.79 7.86
CA ILE A 34 -16.64 13.25 7.62
C ILE A 34 -16.16 13.73 6.25
N SER A 35 -15.20 14.66 6.23
CA SER A 35 -14.56 15.09 4.98
C SER A 35 -13.64 14.01 4.42
N VAL A 36 -13.18 14.17 3.18
CA VAL A 36 -12.17 13.27 2.58
C VAL A 36 -10.89 13.25 3.41
N LEU A 37 -10.45 14.39 3.96
CA LEU A 37 -9.26 14.46 4.82
C LEU A 37 -9.46 13.68 6.12
N ASP A 38 -10.63 13.80 6.74
CA ASP A 38 -10.98 13.04 7.94
C ASP A 38 -10.99 11.54 7.63
N ALA A 39 -11.62 11.15 6.52
CA ALA A 39 -11.66 9.76 6.07
C ALA A 39 -10.24 9.19 5.86
N MET A 40 -9.34 9.93 5.21
CA MET A 40 -7.94 9.51 5.02
C MET A 40 -7.19 9.38 6.35
N THR A 41 -7.45 10.28 7.30
CA THR A 41 -6.85 10.25 8.64
C THR A 41 -7.33 9.03 9.43
N ILE A 42 -8.64 8.75 9.42
CA ILE A 42 -9.23 7.59 10.08
C ILE A 42 -8.75 6.30 9.43
N LEU A 43 -8.65 6.27 8.10
CA LEU A 43 -8.13 5.12 7.34
C LEU A 43 -6.68 4.83 7.70
N THR A 44 -5.83 5.86 7.79
CA THR A 44 -4.43 5.73 8.23
C THR A 44 -4.36 5.15 9.64
N GLY A 45 -5.19 5.63 10.56
CA GLY A 45 -5.29 5.09 11.92
C GLY A 45 -5.80 3.65 11.95
N ALA A 46 -6.74 3.29 11.07
CA ALA A 46 -7.27 1.94 10.95
C ALA A 46 -6.23 0.96 10.39
N TRP A 47 -5.46 1.38 9.39
CA TRP A 47 -4.37 0.61 8.81
C TRP A 47 -3.30 0.26 9.85
N LYS A 48 -2.88 1.25 10.66
CA LYS A 48 -1.90 1.06 11.73
C LYS A 48 -2.32 0.06 12.82
N LYS A 49 -3.62 -0.26 12.92
CA LYS A 49 -4.15 -1.24 13.88
C LYS A 49 -4.20 -2.66 13.32
N VAL A 50 -4.01 -2.84 12.01
CA VAL A 50 -3.92 -4.17 11.41
C VAL A 50 -2.65 -4.84 11.90
N THR A 51 -2.76 -6.05 12.45
CA THR A 51 -1.62 -6.77 13.01
C THR A 51 -0.79 -7.41 11.90
N THR A 52 0.52 -7.55 12.14
CA THR A 52 1.42 -8.30 11.25
C THR A 52 0.89 -9.71 11.00
N GLU A 53 0.38 -10.39 12.03
CA GLU A 53 -0.28 -11.70 11.90
C GLU A 53 -1.46 -11.69 10.92
N THR A 54 -2.30 -10.64 10.92
CA THR A 54 -3.41 -10.50 9.97
C THR A 54 -2.89 -10.33 8.53
N ILE A 55 -1.80 -9.58 8.36
CA ILE A 55 -1.13 -9.37 7.08
C ILE A 55 -0.55 -10.69 6.57
N GLU A 56 0.22 -11.39 7.39
CA GLU A 56 0.81 -12.69 7.08
C GLU A 56 -0.26 -13.72 6.73
N ASN A 57 -1.32 -13.84 7.54
CA ASN A 57 -2.41 -14.77 7.28
C ASN A 57 -3.14 -14.42 5.97
N CYS A 58 -3.21 -13.14 5.61
CA CYS A 58 -3.76 -12.72 4.34
C CYS A 58 -2.86 -13.10 3.16
N PHE A 59 -1.55 -12.89 3.28
CA PHE A 59 -0.57 -13.28 2.26
C PHE A 59 -0.51 -14.79 2.08
N LYS A 60 -0.47 -15.57 3.17
CA LYS A 60 -0.58 -17.04 3.14
C LYS A 60 -1.84 -17.51 2.40
N LYS A 61 -3.00 -16.92 2.71
CA LYS A 61 -4.26 -17.24 2.01
C LYS A 61 -4.26 -16.85 0.53
N ALA A 62 -3.50 -15.82 0.16
CA ALA A 62 -3.32 -15.38 -1.22
C ALA A 62 -2.27 -16.21 -1.98
N GLY A 63 -1.63 -17.21 -1.34
CA GLY A 63 -0.53 -17.98 -1.93
C GLY A 63 0.78 -17.19 -2.01
N ILE A 64 0.87 -16.05 -1.31
CA ILE A 64 2.08 -15.24 -1.22
C ILE A 64 2.90 -15.79 -0.04
N CYS A 65 3.73 -16.80 -0.32
CA CYS A 65 4.66 -17.47 0.60
C CYS A 65 6.13 -17.18 0.19
N GLU A 66 7.10 -17.85 0.81
CA GLU A 66 8.53 -17.72 0.43
C GLU A 66 8.78 -18.02 -1.06
N GLU A 67 7.99 -18.91 -1.67
CA GLU A 67 8.04 -19.16 -3.12
C GLU A 67 7.62 -17.93 -3.94
N ALA A 68 6.69 -17.12 -3.43
CA ALA A 68 6.32 -15.84 -4.05
C ALA A 68 7.44 -14.79 -3.92
N GLN A 69 8.28 -14.86 -2.88
CA GLN A 69 9.49 -14.03 -2.79
C GLN A 69 10.56 -14.48 -3.79
N MET A 70 10.72 -15.79 -4.01
CA MET A 70 11.57 -16.31 -5.09
C MET A 70 11.09 -15.86 -6.47
N ASN A 71 9.76 -15.82 -6.69
CA ASN A 71 9.19 -15.29 -7.93
C ASN A 71 9.48 -13.79 -8.10
N ALA A 72 9.44 -12.98 -7.04
CA ALA A 72 9.82 -11.56 -7.13
C ALA A 72 11.30 -11.37 -7.54
N VAL A 73 12.19 -12.24 -7.06
CA VAL A 73 13.60 -12.24 -7.50
C VAL A 73 13.73 -12.67 -8.97
N HIS A 74 12.91 -13.64 -9.41
CA HIS A 74 12.84 -14.05 -10.81
C HIS A 74 12.31 -12.92 -11.71
N ASP A 75 11.32 -12.15 -11.26
CA ASP A 75 10.76 -11.01 -12.00
C ASP A 75 11.80 -9.91 -12.17
N ILE A 76 12.60 -9.61 -11.13
CA ILE A 76 13.71 -8.65 -11.24
C ILE A 76 14.76 -9.16 -12.23
N LYS A 77 15.09 -10.45 -12.21
CA LYS A 77 16.03 -11.06 -13.16
C LYS A 77 15.52 -10.99 -14.59
N ALA A 78 14.24 -11.25 -14.81
CA ALA A 78 13.60 -11.14 -16.12
C ALA A 78 13.60 -9.69 -16.64
N LEU A 79 13.40 -8.71 -15.76
CA LEU A 79 13.53 -7.28 -16.11
C LEU A 79 14.96 -6.94 -16.54
N THR A 80 15.98 -7.43 -15.82
CA THR A 80 17.38 -7.22 -16.20
C THR A 80 17.69 -7.84 -17.56
N GLU A 81 17.24 -9.07 -17.81
CA GLU A 81 17.44 -9.76 -19.09
C GLU A 81 16.74 -9.02 -20.25
N GLU A 82 15.54 -8.48 -20.03
CA GLU A 82 14.83 -7.67 -21.02
C GLU A 82 15.57 -6.35 -21.31
N ILE A 83 16.07 -5.66 -20.28
CA ILE A 83 16.88 -4.45 -20.44
C ILE A 83 18.13 -4.76 -21.29
N GLU A 84 18.84 -5.85 -21.02
CA GLU A 84 19.99 -6.28 -21.81
C GLU A 84 19.63 -6.62 -23.27
N SER A 85 18.51 -7.31 -23.50
CA SER A 85 17.99 -7.60 -24.83
C SER A 85 17.67 -6.30 -25.61
N LEU A 86 17.00 -5.35 -24.97
CA LEU A 86 16.67 -4.06 -25.58
C LEU A 86 17.92 -3.22 -25.87
N ARG A 87 18.95 -3.29 -25.03
CA ARG A 87 20.25 -2.65 -25.29
C ARG A 87 20.92 -3.18 -26.54
N GLN A 88 20.87 -4.50 -26.76
CA GLN A 88 21.46 -5.12 -27.94
C GLN A 88 20.70 -4.74 -29.22
N ASN A 89 19.37 -4.66 -29.14
CA ASN A 89 18.52 -4.37 -30.29
C ASN A 89 18.38 -2.87 -30.59
N PHE A 90 18.50 -2.00 -29.59
CA PHE A 90 18.27 -0.55 -29.67
C PHE A 90 19.30 0.26 -28.86
N PRO A 91 20.59 0.25 -29.24
CA PRO A 91 21.67 0.86 -28.46
C PRO A 91 21.56 2.38 -28.34
N GLU A 92 20.86 3.06 -29.25
CA GLU A 92 20.67 4.53 -29.20
C GLU A 92 19.56 4.96 -28.24
N THR A 93 18.67 4.04 -27.84
CA THR A 93 17.48 4.34 -27.02
C THR A 93 17.68 3.97 -25.55
N VAL A 94 18.50 2.94 -25.27
CA VAL A 94 18.73 2.43 -23.90
C VAL A 94 20.17 2.74 -23.47
N THR A 95 20.35 3.84 -22.75
CA THR A 95 21.67 4.33 -22.29
C THR A 95 22.32 3.40 -21.26
N GLU A 96 23.65 3.23 -21.27
CA GLU A 96 24.43 2.27 -20.44
C GLU A 96 24.11 2.30 -18.93
N ASP A 97 23.61 3.42 -18.43
CA ASP A 97 23.30 3.65 -17.03
C ASP A 97 21.92 3.14 -16.57
N VAL A 98 20.99 2.81 -17.48
CA VAL A 98 19.65 2.31 -17.10
C VAL A 98 19.72 0.92 -16.45
N THR A 99 19.41 0.83 -15.16
CA THR A 99 19.36 -0.44 -14.43
C THR A 99 17.93 -0.86 -14.12
N SER A 100 17.74 -2.12 -13.72
CA SER A 100 16.45 -2.60 -13.19
C SER A 100 16.02 -1.82 -11.94
N GLU A 101 16.96 -1.31 -11.15
CA GLU A 101 16.68 -0.52 -9.94
C GLU A 101 16.06 0.84 -10.28
N ASP A 102 16.49 1.48 -11.37
CA ASP A 102 15.91 2.77 -11.82
C ASP A 102 14.45 2.60 -12.22
N VAL A 103 14.10 1.46 -12.82
CA VAL A 103 12.72 1.13 -13.19
C VAL A 103 11.87 0.86 -11.95
N VAL A 104 12.39 0.09 -10.99
CA VAL A 104 11.69 -0.23 -9.74
C VAL A 104 11.45 1.03 -8.90
N SER A 105 12.41 1.95 -8.85
CA SER A 105 12.34 3.17 -8.03
C SER A 105 11.68 4.37 -8.72
N THR A 106 11.14 4.19 -9.93
CA THR A 106 10.57 5.28 -10.74
C THR A 106 9.42 6.00 -10.01
N ASP A 107 8.65 5.28 -9.19
CA ASP A 107 7.51 5.83 -8.45
C ASP A 107 7.83 6.23 -6.99
N ASP A 108 9.05 5.99 -6.50
CA ASP A 108 9.47 6.34 -5.14
C ASP A 108 9.40 7.85 -4.84
N ARG A 109 9.55 8.68 -5.88
CA ARG A 109 9.51 10.15 -5.76
C ARG A 109 8.09 10.71 -5.85
N LEU A 110 7.08 9.88 -6.05
CA LEU A 110 5.70 10.33 -6.00
C LEU A 110 5.36 10.71 -4.54
N VAL A 111 5.09 11.99 -4.32
CA VAL A 111 4.66 12.49 -3.01
C VAL A 111 3.26 11.95 -2.73
N THR A 112 3.19 10.81 -2.05
CA THR A 112 1.90 10.16 -1.70
C THR A 112 1.18 10.85 -0.54
N SER A 113 1.83 11.77 0.17
CA SER A 113 1.22 12.87 0.95
C SER A 113 2.31 13.57 1.78
N ARG A 114 2.22 14.90 1.93
CA ARG A 114 2.99 15.63 2.95
C ARG A 114 2.40 15.29 4.32
N ILE A 115 2.93 14.27 5.00
CA ILE A 115 2.70 14.08 6.43
C ILE A 115 3.49 15.18 7.14
N ASN A 116 2.86 16.34 7.35
CA ASN A 116 3.32 17.28 8.38
C ASN A 116 3.23 16.54 9.71
N LYS A 117 4.39 16.14 10.26
CA LYS A 117 4.50 15.79 11.67
C LYS A 117 4.15 17.05 12.47
N PHE A 118 2.98 17.03 13.11
CA PHE A 118 2.69 17.87 14.26
C PHE A 118 3.11 17.14 15.52
#